data_AF-A0A0F9SII3-F1
#
_entry.id   AF-A0A0F9SII3-F1
#
_cell.length_a   1.000
_cell.length_b   1.000
_cell.length_c   1.000
_cell.angle_alpha   90.00
_cell.angle_beta   90.00
_cell.angle_gamma   90.00
#
_symmetry.space_group_name_H-M   'P 1'
#
loop_
_entity.id
_entity.type
_entity.pdbx_description
1 polymer ?
#
loop_
_entity_poly.entity_id
_entity_poly.type
_entity_poly.pdbx_seq_one_letter_code
_entity_poly.pdbx_strand_id
1 'polypeptide(L)'
;MARRRKSSGGRRRRSASAKSPAGSDTELFQQALKSHRNGNHARAEALCQRILKRQPNHADSLHLLGIIAGLNGRDEEAAALIAQAVERDEANPACHSNLAVILKDLGLFYGQYERLMAHWRNVLPLDILEVPYEDLVDDQEGLSRKIVDFCGLPWDQRCLEFHRNTRQVKTSSAVQVRKPIYKTSVARWRNFQRHLGPFVGQLSADAD
;
A
#
# COMPACT_ATOMS: atom_id res chain seq x y z
N MET A 1 7.81 70.35 -46.30
CA MET A 1 6.41 70.19 -45.83
C MET A 1 6.25 68.75 -45.36
N ALA A 2 6.39 68.36 -44.09
CA ALA A 2 5.65 68.69 -42.86
C ALA A 2 4.19 68.18 -42.83
N ARG A 3 3.91 67.34 -41.81
CA ARG A 3 2.62 66.88 -41.21
C ARG A 3 2.03 65.58 -41.80
N ARG A 4 1.49 64.63 -41.02
CA ARG A 4 1.27 64.48 -39.56
C ARG A 4 0.95 63.01 -39.24
N ARG A 5 1.34 62.58 -38.04
CA ARG A 5 1.00 61.35 -37.32
C ARG A 5 -0.50 60.98 -37.37
N LYS A 6 -0.80 59.67 -37.36
CA LYS A 6 -1.73 59.08 -36.39
C LYS A 6 -1.25 57.70 -35.92
N SER A 7 -1.03 57.62 -34.61
CA SER A 7 -0.87 56.40 -33.84
C SER A 7 -2.23 55.75 -33.57
N SER A 8 -2.30 54.43 -33.61
CA SER A 8 -3.33 53.68 -32.88
C SER A 8 -2.78 52.36 -32.37
N GLY A 9 -2.26 52.44 -31.13
CA GLY A 9 -2.38 51.43 -30.08
C GLY A 9 -2.44 49.95 -30.47
N GLY A 10 -1.28 49.34 -30.69
CA GLY A 10 -1.13 47.91 -30.48
C GLY A 10 -1.27 47.60 -29.00
N ARG A 11 -2.44 47.10 -28.58
CA ARG A 11 -2.63 46.47 -27.26
C ARG A 11 -1.68 45.28 -27.18
N ARG A 12 -0.49 45.50 -26.60
CA ARG A 12 0.34 44.44 -26.03
C ARG A 12 -0.51 43.73 -24.98
N ARG A 13 -1.19 42.65 -25.37
CA ARG A 13 -1.61 41.61 -24.44
C ARG A 13 -0.33 41.14 -23.75
N ARG A 14 -0.16 41.53 -22.49
CA ARG A 14 0.81 40.90 -21.60
C ARG A 14 0.45 39.41 -21.58
N SER A 15 1.25 38.60 -22.25
CA SER A 15 1.23 37.15 -22.07
C SER A 15 1.57 36.89 -20.62
N ALA A 16 0.57 36.49 -19.83
CA ALA A 16 0.82 35.91 -18.53
C ALA A 16 1.77 34.72 -18.75
N SER A 17 2.97 34.80 -18.16
CA SER A 17 3.93 33.70 -18.14
C SER A 17 3.23 32.50 -17.49
N ALA A 18 2.79 31.55 -18.30
CA ALA A 18 2.33 30.26 -17.81
C ALA A 18 3.56 29.59 -17.20
N LYS A 19 3.63 29.53 -15.86
CA LYS A 19 4.68 28.80 -15.15
C LYS A 19 4.75 27.39 -15.74
N SER A 20 5.96 26.90 -15.99
CA SER A 20 6.17 25.54 -16.46
C SER A 20 5.47 24.54 -15.51
N PRO A 21 4.89 23.44 -16.02
CA PRO A 21 4.14 22.47 -15.20
C PRO A 21 4.91 22.03 -13.94
N ALA A 22 6.22 21.82 -14.08
CA ALA A 22 7.12 21.49 -12.97
C ALA A 22 7.14 22.55 -11.84
N GLY A 23 7.17 23.83 -12.18
CA GLY A 23 7.14 24.91 -11.17
C GLY A 23 5.78 25.02 -10.46
N SER A 24 4.70 24.62 -11.13
CA SER A 24 3.37 24.56 -10.51
C SER A 24 3.21 23.36 -9.54
N ASP A 25 3.90 22.24 -9.83
CA ASP A 25 3.85 21.05 -9.00
C ASP A 25 4.69 21.19 -7.73
N THR A 26 5.83 21.85 -7.80
CA THR A 26 6.62 22.23 -6.61
C THR A 26 5.79 23.10 -5.65
N GLU A 27 5.11 24.14 -6.17
CA GLU A 27 4.24 25.00 -5.35
C GLU A 27 3.07 24.24 -4.75
N LEU A 28 2.49 23.31 -5.51
CA LEU A 28 1.39 22.48 -5.04
C LEU A 28 1.85 21.50 -3.94
N PHE A 29 3.06 20.96 -4.07
CA PHE A 29 3.63 20.07 -3.07
C PHE A 29 3.95 20.81 -1.76
N GLN A 30 4.48 22.03 -1.84
CA GLN A 30 4.69 22.88 -0.66
C GLN A 30 3.38 23.16 0.10
N GLN A 31 2.26 23.32 -0.63
CA GLN A 31 0.94 23.45 0.00
C GLN A 31 0.48 22.15 0.65
N ALA A 32 0.81 20.99 0.08
CA ALA A 32 0.50 19.69 0.66
C ALA A 32 1.25 19.51 1.99
N LEU A 33 2.56 19.80 2.03
CA LEU A 33 3.37 19.78 3.25
C LEU A 33 2.82 20.71 4.32
N LYS A 34 2.47 21.95 3.96
CA LYS A 34 1.86 22.90 4.91
C LYS A 34 0.54 22.38 5.47
N SER A 35 -0.29 21.77 4.62
CA SER A 35 -1.58 21.20 5.04
C SER A 35 -1.37 20.03 6.01
N HIS A 36 -0.41 19.15 5.73
CA HIS A 36 -0.05 18.02 6.60
C HIS A 36 0.46 18.49 7.96
N ARG A 37 1.39 19.46 7.99
CA ARG A 37 1.91 20.07 9.24
C ARG A 37 0.81 20.70 10.10
N ASN A 38 -0.25 21.20 9.47
CA ASN A 38 -1.40 21.77 10.16
C ASN A 38 -2.46 20.71 10.57
N GLY A 39 -2.15 19.41 10.46
CA GLY A 39 -3.08 18.32 10.77
C GLY A 39 -4.18 18.10 9.73
N ASN A 40 -4.20 18.86 8.63
CA ASN A 40 -5.21 18.72 7.58
C ASN A 40 -4.78 17.66 6.56
N HIS A 41 -4.83 16.41 7.00
CA HIS A 41 -4.41 15.24 6.21
C HIS A 41 -5.25 15.07 4.94
N ALA A 42 -6.57 15.26 5.01
CA ALA A 42 -7.47 15.16 3.85
C ALA A 42 -7.08 16.14 2.73
N ARG A 43 -6.73 17.39 3.09
CA ARG A 43 -6.28 18.38 2.10
C ARG A 43 -4.90 18.03 1.54
N ALA A 44 -3.97 17.58 2.38
CA ALA A 44 -2.65 17.17 1.93
C ALA A 44 -2.73 15.99 0.93
N GLU A 45 -3.58 15.01 1.22
CA GLU A 45 -3.84 13.85 0.37
C GLU A 45 -4.43 14.27 -0.99
N ALA A 46 -5.46 15.11 -1.00
CA ALA A 46 -6.05 15.63 -2.23
C ALA A 46 -5.04 16.39 -3.11
N LEU A 47 -4.11 17.14 -2.50
CA LEU A 47 -3.06 17.86 -3.22
C LEU A 47 -2.03 16.90 -3.82
N CYS A 48 -1.60 15.89 -3.07
CA CYS A 48 -0.67 14.86 -3.56
C CYS A 48 -1.29 14.05 -4.71
N GLN A 49 -2.55 13.63 -4.59
CA GLN A 49 -3.25 12.93 -5.67
C GLN A 49 -3.36 13.75 -6.95
N ARG A 50 -3.51 15.08 -6.85
CA ARG A 50 -3.50 15.98 -8.01
C ARG A 50 -2.12 16.05 -8.68
N ILE A 51 -1.04 15.97 -7.90
CA ILE A 51 0.32 15.87 -8.45
C ILE A 51 0.48 14.53 -9.17
N LEU A 52 0.10 13.42 -8.52
CA LEU A 52 0.22 12.07 -9.10
C LEU A 52 -0.60 11.86 -10.38
N LYS A 53 -1.74 12.53 -10.53
CA LYS A 53 -2.49 12.52 -11.81
C LYS A 53 -1.69 13.09 -13.00
N ARG A 54 -0.74 13.99 -12.75
CA ARG A 54 0.13 14.59 -13.78
C ARG A 54 1.50 13.93 -13.82
N GLN A 55 2.03 13.56 -12.66
CA GLN A 55 3.32 12.92 -12.46
C GLN A 55 3.13 11.64 -11.62
N PRO A 56 2.73 10.51 -12.23
CA PRO A 56 2.44 9.27 -11.51
C PRO A 56 3.59 8.75 -10.64
N ASN A 57 4.82 9.15 -10.96
CA ASN A 57 6.05 8.71 -10.29
C ASN A 57 6.68 9.80 -9.39
N HIS A 58 5.91 10.83 -8.97
CA HIS A 58 6.44 11.90 -8.12
C HIS A 58 6.73 11.40 -6.70
N ALA A 59 8.01 11.11 -6.42
CA ALA A 59 8.48 10.44 -5.20
C ALA A 59 7.99 11.12 -3.91
N ASP A 60 8.11 12.44 -3.80
CA ASP A 60 7.71 13.15 -2.57
C ASP A 60 6.21 13.06 -2.28
N SER A 61 5.38 13.00 -3.33
CA SER A 61 3.93 12.85 -3.17
C SER A 61 3.54 11.43 -2.79
N LEU A 62 4.24 10.42 -3.34
CA LEU A 62 4.08 9.03 -2.91
C LEU A 62 4.49 8.87 -1.44
N HIS A 63 5.63 9.45 -1.04
CA HIS A 63 6.12 9.40 0.34
C HIS A 63 5.16 10.08 1.32
N LEU A 64 4.70 11.31 1.03
CA LEU A 64 3.79 12.03 1.90
C LEU A 64 2.42 11.32 2.05
N LEU A 65 1.91 10.73 0.97
CA LEU A 65 0.71 9.90 1.05
C LEU A 65 0.93 8.65 1.90
N GLY A 66 2.11 8.01 1.79
CA GLY A 66 2.46 6.87 2.62
C GLY A 66 2.50 7.20 4.11
N ILE A 67 3.07 8.34 4.49
CA ILE A 67 3.05 8.83 5.87
C ILE A 67 1.61 9.05 6.36
N ILE A 68 0.79 9.74 5.56
CA ILE A 68 -0.61 10.01 5.91
C ILE A 68 -1.44 8.72 6.00
N ALA A 69 -1.16 7.74 5.15
CA ALA A 69 -1.80 6.42 5.20
C ALA A 69 -1.48 5.71 6.51
N GLY A 70 -0.20 5.66 6.92
CA GLY A 70 0.21 5.05 8.18
C GLY A 70 -0.38 5.74 9.40
N LEU A 71 -0.42 7.08 9.43
CA LEU A 71 -1.08 7.83 10.51
C LEU A 71 -2.58 7.53 10.66
N ASN A 72 -3.22 7.07 9.57
CA ASN A 72 -4.63 6.70 9.56
C ASN A 72 -4.85 5.17 9.71
N GLY A 73 -3.82 4.39 10.04
CA GLY A 73 -3.88 2.94 10.21
C GLY A 73 -4.04 2.15 8.89
N ARG A 74 -3.70 2.75 7.75
CA ARG A 74 -3.73 2.11 6.43
C ARG A 74 -2.34 1.57 6.07
N ASP A 75 -1.85 0.62 6.86
CA ASP A 75 -0.44 0.21 6.84
C ASP A 75 -0.01 -0.46 5.53
N GLU A 76 -0.89 -1.26 4.91
CA GLU A 76 -0.61 -1.88 3.60
C GLU A 76 -0.45 -0.82 2.50
N GLU A 77 -1.35 0.18 2.48
CA GLU A 77 -1.28 1.31 1.56
C GLU A 77 0.00 2.14 1.82
N ALA A 78 0.32 2.38 3.10
CA ALA A 78 1.51 3.11 3.52
C ALA A 78 2.80 2.45 3.04
N ALA A 79 2.95 1.14 3.27
CA ALA A 79 4.10 0.37 2.84
C ALA A 79 4.25 0.39 1.30
N ALA A 80 3.14 0.19 0.57
CA ALA A 80 3.15 0.20 -0.89
C ALA A 80 3.54 1.57 -1.47
N LEU A 81 3.06 2.66 -0.89
CA LEU A 81 3.37 4.02 -1.32
C LEU A 81 4.81 4.42 -1.00
N ILE A 82 5.30 4.10 0.19
CA ILE A 82 6.67 4.42 0.59
C ILE A 82 7.66 3.58 -0.22
N ALA A 83 7.39 2.30 -0.48
CA ALA A 83 8.24 1.49 -1.32
C ALA A 83 8.31 2.02 -2.77
N GLN A 84 7.17 2.44 -3.34
CA GLN A 84 7.17 3.13 -4.64
C GLN A 84 7.96 4.44 -4.61
N ALA A 85 7.89 5.22 -3.52
CA ALA A 85 8.68 6.44 -3.38
C ALA A 85 10.19 6.14 -3.37
N VAL A 86 10.62 5.11 -2.62
CA VAL A 86 12.02 4.66 -2.57
C VAL A 86 12.52 4.18 -3.93
N GLU A 87 11.69 3.48 -4.72
CA GLU A 87 12.07 3.06 -6.08
C GLU A 87 12.28 4.24 -7.05
N ARG A 88 11.68 5.40 -6.78
CA ARG A 88 11.78 6.59 -7.64
C ARG A 88 12.87 7.56 -7.22
N ASP A 89 13.10 7.66 -5.92
CA ASP A 89 14.20 8.45 -5.36
C ASP A 89 14.92 7.65 -4.29
N GLU A 90 15.87 6.83 -4.75
CA GLU A 90 16.71 6.00 -3.89
C GLU A 90 17.60 6.84 -2.95
N ALA A 91 17.81 8.13 -3.25
CA ALA A 91 18.69 9.00 -2.48
C ALA A 91 17.98 9.74 -1.33
N ASN A 92 16.64 9.68 -1.23
CA ASN A 92 15.89 10.40 -0.19
C ASN A 92 15.93 9.67 1.17
N PRO A 93 16.69 10.16 2.18
CA PRO A 93 16.89 9.45 3.45
C PRO A 93 15.62 9.37 4.31
N ALA A 94 14.66 10.30 4.11
CA ALA A 94 13.42 10.32 4.86
C ALA A 94 12.47 9.18 4.44
N CYS A 95 12.52 8.76 3.17
CA CYS A 95 11.78 7.60 2.67
C CYS A 95 12.27 6.31 3.32
N HIS A 96 13.60 6.12 3.35
CA HIS A 96 14.24 4.95 3.97
C HIS A 96 14.01 4.87 5.48
N SER A 97 14.10 6.01 6.17
CA SER A 97 13.88 6.08 7.63
C SER A 97 12.45 5.67 8.00
N ASN A 98 11.44 6.17 7.28
CA ASN A 98 10.05 5.82 7.55
C ASN A 98 9.72 4.37 7.18
N LEU A 99 10.27 3.87 6.07
CA LEU A 99 10.11 2.46 5.69
C LEU A 99 10.69 1.52 6.75
N ALA A 100 11.87 1.87 7.28
CA ALA A 100 12.53 1.07 8.31
C ALA A 100 11.72 1.03 9.63
N VAL A 101 11.08 2.14 10.03
CA VAL A 101 10.19 2.17 11.20
C VAL A 101 9.00 1.24 10.98
N ILE A 102 8.28 1.38 9.87
CA ILE A 102 7.11 0.55 9.55
C ILE A 102 7.47 -0.94 9.53
N LEU A 103 8.62 -1.29 8.93
CA LEU A 103 9.07 -2.68 8.86
C LEU A 103 9.47 -3.24 10.24
N LYS A 104 10.03 -2.43 11.13
CA LYS A 104 10.30 -2.85 12.51
C LYS A 104 9.00 -3.09 13.27
N ASP A 105 8.05 -2.17 13.18
CA ASP A 105 6.76 -2.29 13.87
C ASP A 105 6.01 -3.54 13.39
N LEU A 106 6.02 -3.81 12.08
CA LEU A 106 5.44 -5.02 11.51
C LEU A 106 6.13 -6.30 12.02
N GLY A 107 7.47 -6.27 12.12
CA GLY A 107 8.25 -7.40 12.61
C GLY A 107 7.98 -7.70 14.09
N LEU A 108 7.89 -6.65 14.92
CA LEU A 108 7.50 -6.75 16.32
C LEU A 108 6.08 -7.33 16.47
N PHE A 109 5.12 -6.81 15.72
CA PHE A 109 3.74 -7.30 15.76
C PHE A 109 3.65 -8.78 15.36
N TYR A 110 4.38 -9.18 14.30
CA TYR A 110 4.44 -10.57 13.87
C TYR A 110 5.06 -11.47 14.94
N GLY A 111 6.15 -11.03 15.60
CA GLY A 111 6.74 -11.76 16.74
C GLY A 111 5.76 -11.94 17.90
N GLN A 112 4.98 -10.90 18.25
CA GLN A 112 3.94 -11.02 19.27
C GLN A 112 2.83 -11.99 18.88
N TYR A 113 2.45 -12.02 17.59
CA TYR A 113 1.50 -13.00 17.07
C TYR A 113 2.03 -14.44 17.24
N GLU A 114 3.27 -14.71 16.83
CA GLU A 114 3.91 -16.04 16.98
C GLU A 114 3.92 -16.49 18.45
N ARG A 115 4.34 -15.59 19.35
CA ARG A 115 4.36 -15.85 20.80
C ARG A 115 2.96 -16.14 21.35
N LEU A 116 1.94 -15.39 20.91
CA LEU A 116 0.56 -15.60 21.33
C LEU A 116 0.01 -16.94 20.83
N MET A 117 0.24 -17.28 19.57
CA MET A 117 -0.16 -18.57 19.00
C MET A 117 0.53 -19.73 19.71
N ALA A 118 1.84 -19.62 19.99
CA ALA A 118 2.58 -20.61 20.77
C ALA A 118 1.99 -20.79 22.18
N HIS A 119 1.63 -19.69 22.85
CA HIS A 119 0.95 -19.74 24.13
C HIS A 119 -0.40 -20.46 24.04
N TRP A 120 -1.23 -20.12 23.06
CA TRP A 120 -2.55 -20.77 22.87
C TRP A 120 -2.44 -22.26 22.58
N ARG A 121 -1.49 -22.68 21.74
CA ARG A 121 -1.21 -24.11 21.49
C ARG A 121 -0.83 -24.86 22.78
N ASN A 122 -0.25 -24.17 23.76
CA ASN A 122 0.15 -24.77 25.03
C ASN A 122 -0.98 -24.77 26.08
N VAL A 123 -1.79 -23.72 26.16
CA VAL A 123 -2.77 -23.54 27.25
C VAL A 123 -4.21 -23.90 26.90
N LEU A 124 -4.57 -23.88 25.63
CA LEU A 124 -5.93 -24.20 25.21
C LEU A 124 -6.01 -25.67 24.81
N PRO A 125 -6.95 -26.45 25.37
CA PRO A 125 -7.23 -27.81 24.94
C PRO A 125 -8.09 -27.79 23.67
N LEU A 126 -7.65 -27.04 22.66
CA LEU A 126 -8.29 -26.90 21.36
C LEU A 126 -7.30 -27.32 20.30
N ASP A 127 -7.73 -28.20 19.42
CA ASP A 127 -6.97 -28.43 18.20
C ASP A 127 -7.02 -27.17 17.34
N ILE A 128 -5.87 -26.74 16.84
CA ILE A 128 -5.73 -25.57 15.96
C ILE A 128 -5.11 -26.06 14.65
N LEU A 129 -5.85 -25.91 13.55
CA LEU A 129 -5.33 -26.18 12.22
C LEU A 129 -4.75 -24.91 11.60
N GLU A 130 -3.45 -24.94 11.33
CA GLU A 130 -2.80 -23.94 10.49
C GLU A 130 -2.90 -24.29 9.02
N VAL A 131 -3.23 -23.26 8.23
CA VAL A 131 -3.45 -23.35 6.79
C VAL A 131 -2.54 -22.31 6.13
N PRO A 132 -1.29 -22.68 5.79
CA PRO A 132 -0.39 -21.79 5.05
C PRO A 132 -1.03 -21.42 3.71
N TYR A 133 -1.03 -20.13 3.39
CA TYR A 133 -1.67 -19.63 2.18
C TYR A 133 -1.04 -20.21 0.92
N GLU A 134 0.30 -20.28 0.89
CA GLU A 134 1.07 -20.82 -0.23
C GLU A 134 0.73 -22.28 -0.50
N ASP A 135 0.61 -23.10 0.56
CA ASP A 135 0.24 -24.51 0.45
C ASP A 135 -1.19 -24.66 -0.09
N LEU A 136 -2.13 -23.83 0.38
CA LEU A 136 -3.51 -23.83 -0.11
C LEU A 136 -3.59 -23.48 -1.60
N VAL A 137 -2.74 -22.55 -2.03
CA VAL A 137 -2.69 -22.12 -3.43
C VAL A 137 -2.02 -23.16 -4.31
N ASP A 138 -1.06 -23.92 -3.77
CA ASP A 138 -0.36 -24.96 -4.50
C ASP A 138 -1.19 -26.25 -4.64
N ASP A 139 -1.80 -26.69 -3.54
CA ASP A 139 -2.70 -27.84 -3.47
C ASP A 139 -4.03 -27.48 -2.78
N GLN A 140 -4.93 -26.85 -3.56
CA GLN A 140 -6.26 -26.48 -3.06
C GLN A 140 -7.03 -27.69 -2.55
N GLU A 141 -7.02 -28.80 -3.29
CA GLU A 141 -7.88 -29.94 -2.98
C GLU A 141 -7.42 -30.65 -1.72
N GLY A 142 -6.13 -31.00 -1.62
CA GLY A 142 -5.59 -31.66 -0.44
C GLY A 142 -5.80 -30.85 0.82
N LEU A 143 -5.52 -29.54 0.78
CA LEU A 143 -5.68 -28.69 1.95
C LEU A 143 -7.15 -28.41 2.28
N SER A 144 -8.03 -28.24 1.28
CA SER A 144 -9.48 -28.11 1.52
C SER A 144 -10.06 -29.37 2.16
N ARG A 145 -9.63 -30.55 1.72
CA ARG A 145 -10.04 -31.83 2.34
C ARG A 145 -9.58 -31.91 3.78
N LYS A 146 -8.33 -31.54 4.07
CA LYS A 146 -7.79 -31.49 5.43
C LYS A 146 -8.60 -30.55 6.34
N ILE A 147 -8.99 -29.38 5.84
CA ILE A 147 -9.82 -28.42 6.59
C ILE A 147 -11.21 -28.99 6.88
N VAL A 148 -11.86 -29.59 5.87
CA VAL A 148 -13.20 -30.18 6.02
C VAL A 148 -13.20 -31.34 7.02
N ASP A 149 -12.19 -32.20 6.94
CA ASP A 149 -11.98 -33.32 7.86
C ASP A 149 -11.71 -32.83 9.29
N PHE A 150 -10.85 -31.83 9.45
CA PHE A 150 -10.58 -31.20 10.73
C PHE A 150 -11.82 -30.61 11.40
N CYS A 151 -12.76 -30.07 10.61
CA CYS A 151 -14.05 -29.59 11.11
C CYS A 151 -15.07 -30.71 11.40
N GLY A 152 -14.74 -31.98 11.11
CA GLY A 152 -15.66 -33.12 11.24
C GLY A 152 -16.84 -33.05 10.25
N LEU A 153 -16.65 -32.41 9.10
CA LEU A 153 -17.69 -32.20 8.10
C LEU A 153 -17.55 -33.20 6.93
N PRO A 154 -18.65 -33.60 6.28
CA PRO A 154 -18.58 -34.42 5.07
C PRO A 154 -17.99 -33.62 3.90
N TRP A 155 -17.16 -34.27 3.09
CA TRP A 155 -16.62 -33.67 1.87
C TRP A 155 -17.72 -33.32 0.88
N ASP A 156 -17.61 -32.13 0.28
CA ASP A 156 -18.47 -31.67 -0.81
C ASP A 156 -17.62 -31.02 -1.90
N GLN A 157 -17.86 -31.41 -3.16
CA GLN A 157 -17.12 -30.86 -4.31
C GLN A 157 -17.27 -29.34 -4.45
N ARG A 158 -18.34 -28.76 -3.90
CA ARG A 158 -18.56 -27.31 -3.86
C ARG A 158 -17.47 -26.56 -3.08
N CYS A 159 -16.69 -27.22 -2.25
CA CYS A 159 -15.49 -26.64 -1.63
C CYS A 159 -14.45 -26.22 -2.68
N LEU A 160 -14.33 -26.94 -3.80
CA LEU A 160 -13.44 -26.57 -4.91
C LEU A 160 -14.09 -25.56 -5.86
N GLU A 161 -15.42 -25.63 -5.98
CA GLU A 161 -16.22 -24.79 -6.87
C GLU A 161 -16.80 -23.56 -6.18
N PHE A 162 -16.18 -23.08 -5.09
CA PHE A 162 -16.68 -21.97 -4.27
C PHE A 162 -17.02 -20.70 -5.09
N HIS A 163 -16.27 -20.46 -6.17
CA HIS A 163 -16.46 -19.33 -7.08
C HIS A 163 -17.78 -19.38 -7.88
N ARG A 164 -18.44 -20.54 -7.96
CA ARG A 164 -19.77 -20.73 -8.58
C ARG A 164 -20.92 -20.37 -7.63
N ASN A 165 -20.65 -20.10 -6.35
CA ASN A 165 -21.67 -19.78 -5.38
C ASN A 165 -22.38 -18.45 -5.72
N THR A 166 -23.72 -18.46 -5.70
CA THR A 166 -24.57 -17.32 -6.05
C THR A 166 -24.92 -16.43 -4.86
N ARG A 167 -24.59 -16.84 -3.62
CA ARG A 167 -24.85 -16.05 -2.41
C ARG A 167 -24.24 -14.65 -2.52
N GLN A 168 -24.95 -13.66 -2.00
CA GLN A 168 -24.48 -12.28 -1.99
C GLN A 168 -23.28 -12.15 -1.03
N VAL A 169 -22.13 -11.71 -1.55
CA VAL A 169 -20.91 -11.42 -0.78
C VAL A 169 -20.86 -9.90 -0.56
N LYS A 170 -20.99 -9.46 0.70
CA LYS A 170 -20.97 -8.05 1.09
C LYS A 170 -19.57 -7.63 1.57
N THR A 171 -18.58 -7.75 0.71
CA THR A 171 -17.20 -7.31 0.98
C THR A 171 -16.68 -6.46 -0.18
N SER A 172 -15.72 -5.58 0.10
CA SER A 172 -14.98 -4.83 -0.93
C SER A 172 -14.23 -5.75 -1.90
N SER A 173 -13.94 -6.99 -1.49
CA SER A 173 -13.28 -8.05 -2.27
C SER A 173 -14.24 -9.00 -3.00
N ALA A 174 -15.53 -8.68 -3.12
CA ALA A 174 -16.54 -9.60 -3.68
C ALA A 174 -16.21 -10.13 -5.09
N VAL A 175 -15.58 -9.32 -5.95
CA VAL A 175 -15.14 -9.76 -7.29
C VAL A 175 -14.00 -10.77 -7.21
N GLN A 176 -13.10 -10.64 -6.23
CA GLN A 176 -11.97 -11.54 -6.02
C GLN A 176 -12.43 -12.90 -5.49
N VAL A 177 -13.39 -12.92 -4.55
CA VAL A 177 -13.96 -14.14 -3.95
C VAL A 177 -14.72 -14.99 -4.99
N ARG A 178 -15.12 -14.39 -6.12
CA ARG A 178 -15.79 -15.05 -7.24
C ARG A 178 -14.83 -15.61 -8.31
N LYS A 179 -13.52 -15.55 -8.09
CA LYS A 179 -12.54 -16.16 -8.98
C LYS A 179 -12.04 -17.49 -8.38
N PRO A 180 -11.63 -18.46 -9.21
CA PRO A 180 -10.85 -19.59 -8.75
C PRO A 180 -9.60 -19.12 -7.99
N ILE A 181 -9.02 -20.00 -7.15
CA ILE A 181 -7.74 -19.72 -6.51
C ILE A 181 -6.69 -19.43 -7.59
N TYR A 182 -5.88 -18.40 -7.37
CA TYR A 182 -4.89 -17.92 -8.31
C TYR A 182 -3.54 -17.69 -7.64
N LYS A 183 -2.46 -17.94 -8.38
CA LYS A 183 -1.08 -17.85 -7.85
C LYS A 183 -0.46 -16.46 -7.93
N THR A 184 -1.17 -15.45 -8.45
CA THR A 184 -0.57 -14.12 -8.75
C THR A 184 -0.04 -13.36 -7.53
N SER A 185 -0.46 -13.74 -6.33
CA SER A 185 -0.02 -13.12 -5.07
C SER A 185 1.16 -13.85 -4.43
N VAL A 186 1.44 -15.09 -4.84
CA VAL A 186 2.53 -15.90 -4.31
C VAL A 186 3.87 -15.20 -4.60
N ALA A 187 4.74 -15.16 -3.59
CA ALA A 187 6.09 -14.60 -3.67
C ALA A 187 6.18 -13.10 -4.04
N ARG A 188 5.09 -12.32 -3.97
CA ARG A 188 5.14 -10.86 -4.22
C ARG A 188 6.09 -10.12 -3.30
N TRP A 189 6.31 -10.63 -2.08
CA TRP A 189 7.26 -10.06 -1.13
C TRP A 189 8.68 -9.97 -1.69
N ARG A 190 9.05 -10.80 -2.68
CA ARG A 190 10.38 -10.79 -3.31
C ARG A 190 10.72 -9.45 -3.96
N ASN A 191 9.72 -8.71 -4.45
CA ASN A 191 9.92 -7.36 -4.98
C ASN A 191 10.48 -6.40 -3.91
N PHE A 192 10.18 -6.68 -2.64
CA PHE A 192 10.61 -5.89 -1.49
C PHE A 192 11.77 -6.52 -0.73
N GLN A 193 12.29 -7.68 -1.15
CA GLN A 193 13.27 -8.47 -0.42
C GLN A 193 14.48 -7.65 0.05
N ARG A 194 15.00 -6.75 -0.80
CA ARG A 194 16.13 -5.86 -0.47
C ARG A 194 15.84 -4.88 0.68
N HIS A 195 14.58 -4.60 0.96
CA HIS A 195 14.15 -3.65 2.00
C HIS A 195 13.75 -4.35 3.30
N LEU A 196 13.54 -5.67 3.31
CA LEU A 196 12.99 -6.40 4.48
C LEU A 196 13.97 -6.57 5.65
N GLY A 197 15.21 -6.11 5.55
CA GLY A 197 16.23 -6.25 6.61
C GLY A 197 15.75 -5.82 8.00
N PRO A 198 15.15 -4.63 8.18
CA PRO A 198 14.63 -4.18 9.47
C PRO A 198 13.51 -5.07 10.04
N PHE A 199 12.66 -5.64 9.18
CA PHE A 199 11.61 -6.58 9.56
C PHE A 199 12.22 -7.91 10.03
N VAL A 200 13.10 -8.52 9.23
CA VAL A 200 13.78 -9.78 9.56
C VAL A 200 14.56 -9.66 10.87
N GLY A 201 15.21 -8.52 11.10
CA GLY A 201 15.93 -8.26 12.35
C GLY A 201 15.07 -8.28 13.61
N GLN A 202 13.75 -8.07 13.51
CA GLN A 202 12.84 -8.22 14.66
C GLN A 202 12.38 -9.66 14.86
N LEU A 203 12.29 -10.46 13.80
CA LEU A 203 11.89 -11.87 13.90
C LEU A 203 12.89 -12.74 14.66
N SER A 204 14.18 -12.40 14.57
CA SER A 204 15.25 -13.15 15.24
C SER A 204 15.50 -12.73 16.69
N ALA A 205 14.90 -11.62 17.15
CA ALA A 205 15.19 -11.05 18.47
C ALA A 205 14.49 -11.78 19.64
N ASP A 206 13.50 -12.63 19.34
CA ASP A 206 12.72 -13.41 20.32
C ASP A 206 13.12 -14.91 20.35
N ALA A 207 14.25 -15.28 19.74
CA ALA A 207 14.71 -16.68 19.61
C ALA A 207 15.75 -17.14 20.65
N ASP A 208 16.07 -16.29 21.63
CA ASP A 208 16.94 -16.59 22.79
C ASP A 208 16.14 -16.63 24.10
#